data_AF-A0A953HLZ6-F1
#
_entry.id   AF-A0A953HLZ6-F1
#
_cell.length_a   1.000
_cell.length_b   1.000
_cell.length_c   1.000
_cell.angle_alpha   90.00
_cell.angle_beta   90.00
_cell.angle_gamma   90.00
#
_symmetry.space_group_name_H-M   'P 1'
#
loop_
_entity.id
_entity.type
_entity.pdbx_description
1 polymer ?
#
loop_
_entity_poly.entity_id
_entity_poly.type
_entity_poly.pdbx_seq_one_letter_code
_entity_poly.pdbx_strand_id
1 'polypeptide(L)'
;MGRRAVLAGMGALLASGCVAARPTVPAAPIAPASPPAPSVPPMYFAMPEERFPLPTVDVSKMDRRYWRTDVDYATRHRPGTIVVDTPNRYLYHVKQGGRATRYGVGVGRQGFSWAGAAIVAYKREWPRWTPPDEMVARQPALEPYSIANGGMDPGLKNPLGARALYIHQGGKDTLYRVHGSPEAWSIGKAVSSGCIRLVNQDIIHLHAEVRDGSPIVVIPDPSMEHLLVG
;
A
#
# COMPACT_ATOMS: atom_id res chain seq x y z
N MET A 1 13.60 106.67 -28.76
CA MET A 1 15.05 106.80 -29.04
C MET A 1 15.79 105.71 -28.28
N GLY A 2 16.60 104.89 -28.96
CA GLY A 2 17.41 103.84 -28.31
C GLY A 2 17.65 102.63 -29.21
N ARG A 3 18.60 102.75 -30.14
CA ARG A 3 19.16 101.63 -30.95
C ARG A 3 19.81 100.61 -30.04
N ARG A 4 19.63 99.30 -30.26
CA ARG A 4 20.70 98.29 -30.05
C ARG A 4 20.61 97.13 -31.04
N ALA A 5 21.68 97.03 -31.81
CA ALA A 5 22.05 95.95 -32.71
C ALA A 5 22.80 94.88 -31.90
N VAL A 6 22.50 93.59 -32.11
CA VAL A 6 23.35 92.61 -32.83
C VAL A 6 24.25 91.75 -31.93
N LEU A 7 24.26 90.46 -32.28
CA LEU A 7 25.36 89.49 -32.43
C LEU A 7 25.24 88.18 -31.63
N ALA A 8 25.52 87.14 -32.40
CA ALA A 8 25.42 85.71 -32.17
C ALA A 8 26.45 85.16 -31.18
N GLY A 9 26.18 83.96 -30.67
CA GLY A 9 27.15 83.11 -29.99
C GLY A 9 26.76 81.64 -30.10
N MET A 10 27.53 80.87 -30.87
CA MET A 10 27.51 79.41 -30.92
C MET A 10 28.12 78.83 -29.64
N GLY A 11 27.53 77.77 -29.10
CA GLY A 11 28.12 76.94 -28.05
C GLY A 11 28.03 75.47 -28.41
N ALA A 12 29.17 74.84 -28.72
CA ALA A 12 29.29 73.40 -28.93
C ALA A 12 29.41 72.69 -27.58
N LEU A 13 28.57 71.66 -27.35
CA LEU A 13 28.63 70.80 -26.17
C LEU A 13 29.16 69.42 -26.58
N LEU A 14 30.35 69.08 -26.09
CA LEU A 14 30.94 67.75 -26.16
C LEU A 14 30.34 66.89 -25.03
N ALA A 15 29.62 65.83 -25.38
CA ALA A 15 29.08 64.87 -24.42
C ALA A 15 30.03 63.66 -24.27
N SER A 16 30.73 63.57 -23.14
CA SER A 16 31.47 62.38 -22.71
C SER A 16 30.48 61.38 -22.11
N GLY A 17 30.23 60.25 -22.79
CA GLY A 17 29.37 59.17 -22.29
C GLY A 17 30.15 58.17 -21.44
N CYS A 18 29.90 58.14 -20.13
CA CYS A 18 30.40 57.07 -19.25
C CYS A 18 29.60 55.79 -19.48
N VAL A 19 30.24 54.72 -19.97
CA VAL A 19 29.65 53.37 -20.06
C VAL A 19 29.75 52.72 -18.67
N ALA A 20 28.62 52.61 -17.97
CA ALA A 20 28.55 51.84 -16.73
C ALA A 20 28.49 50.34 -17.05
N ALA A 21 29.56 49.60 -16.73
CA ALA A 21 29.55 48.13 -16.80
C ALA A 21 28.62 47.58 -15.72
N ARG A 22 27.58 46.82 -16.12
CA ARG A 22 26.68 46.15 -15.16
C ARG A 22 27.42 44.98 -14.49
N PRO A 23 27.34 44.84 -13.15
CA PRO A 23 27.90 43.68 -12.48
C PRO A 23 27.13 42.41 -12.90
N THR A 24 27.85 41.41 -13.40
CA THR A 24 27.35 40.05 -13.61
C THR A 24 27.07 39.41 -12.25
N VAL A 25 25.79 39.20 -11.95
CA VAL A 25 25.36 38.39 -10.80
C VAL A 25 25.68 36.92 -11.13
N PRO A 26 26.52 36.22 -10.34
CA PRO A 26 26.76 34.81 -10.57
C PRO A 26 25.45 34.02 -10.38
N ALA A 27 25.10 33.21 -11.37
CA ALA A 27 23.92 32.36 -11.32
C ALA A 27 24.08 31.36 -10.16
N ALA A 28 23.08 31.31 -9.27
CA ALA A 28 23.04 30.33 -8.20
C ALA A 28 23.01 28.91 -8.81
N PRO A 29 23.73 27.93 -8.23
CA PRO A 29 23.69 26.56 -8.71
C PRO A 29 22.25 26.03 -8.62
N ILE A 30 21.71 25.57 -9.74
CA ILE A 30 20.39 24.92 -9.79
C ILE A 30 20.52 23.60 -9.02
N ALA A 31 19.83 23.49 -7.89
CA ALA A 31 19.73 22.24 -7.16
C ALA A 31 19.14 21.16 -8.09
N PRO A 32 19.67 19.91 -8.07
CA PRO A 32 19.13 18.86 -8.91
C PRO A 32 17.64 18.66 -8.60
N ALA A 33 16.82 18.67 -9.65
CA ALA A 33 15.39 18.45 -9.53
C ALA A 33 15.14 17.09 -8.85
N SER A 34 14.26 17.07 -7.85
CA SER A 34 13.84 15.80 -7.23
C SER A 34 13.25 14.88 -8.31
N PRO A 35 13.53 13.57 -8.28
CA PRO A 35 12.97 12.65 -9.24
C PRO A 35 11.43 12.72 -9.21
N PRO A 36 10.75 12.58 -10.36
CA PRO A 36 9.29 12.62 -10.41
C PRO A 36 8.70 11.50 -9.55
N ALA A 37 7.64 11.82 -8.81
CA ALA A 37 6.91 10.82 -8.03
C ALA A 37 6.45 9.67 -8.96
N PRO A 38 6.51 8.41 -8.50
CA PRO A 38 6.05 7.29 -9.31
C PRO A 38 4.56 7.48 -9.66
N SER A 39 4.23 7.32 -10.94
CA SER A 39 2.84 7.36 -11.40
C SER A 39 2.05 6.23 -10.74
N VAL A 40 0.96 6.57 -10.06
CA VAL A 40 0.09 5.58 -9.43
C VAL A 40 -0.57 4.71 -10.51
N PRO A 41 -0.43 3.38 -10.48
CA PRO A 41 -1.12 2.50 -11.42
C PRO A 41 -2.66 2.57 -11.26
N PRO A 42 -3.45 2.40 -12.34
CA PRO A 42 -4.92 2.49 -12.26
C PRO A 42 -5.57 1.55 -11.24
N MET A 43 -4.99 0.36 -11.06
CA MET A 43 -5.38 -0.63 -10.05
C MET A 43 -5.32 -0.13 -8.59
N TYR A 44 -4.61 0.98 -8.35
CA TYR A 44 -4.43 1.59 -7.04
C TYR A 44 -5.13 2.95 -6.89
N PHE A 45 -5.97 3.34 -7.85
CA PHE A 45 -6.80 4.54 -7.75
C PHE A 45 -7.85 4.44 -6.64
N ALA A 46 -8.44 5.60 -6.34
CA ALA A 46 -9.58 5.70 -5.43
C ALA A 46 -10.76 4.87 -5.95
N MET A 47 -11.55 4.32 -5.03
CA MET A 47 -12.78 3.58 -5.32
C MET A 47 -13.94 4.29 -4.61
N PRO A 48 -14.54 5.34 -5.21
CA PRO A 48 -15.57 6.15 -4.57
C PRO A 48 -16.90 5.42 -4.39
N GLU A 49 -17.14 4.35 -5.17
CA GLU A 49 -18.38 3.57 -5.16
C GLU A 49 -18.43 2.48 -4.07
N GLU A 50 -17.33 2.28 -3.32
CA GLU A 50 -17.35 1.36 -2.18
C GLU A 50 -18.25 1.90 -1.05
N ARG A 51 -18.88 0.99 -0.29
CA ARG A 51 -19.71 1.34 0.89
C ARG A 51 -19.03 2.37 1.80
N PHE A 52 -17.72 2.23 1.97
CA PHE A 52 -16.87 3.28 2.53
C PHE A 52 -15.88 3.69 1.44
N PRO A 53 -16.01 4.91 0.86
CA PRO A 53 -15.17 5.36 -0.25
C PRO A 53 -13.68 5.22 0.05
N LEU A 54 -12.97 4.43 -0.76
CA LEU A 54 -11.55 4.19 -0.56
C LEU A 54 -10.72 5.28 -1.26
N PRO A 55 -9.75 5.90 -0.57
CA PRO A 55 -8.80 6.79 -1.22
C PRO A 55 -7.82 5.99 -2.10
N THR A 56 -7.13 6.70 -2.99
CA THR A 56 -5.99 6.18 -3.75
C THR A 56 -4.93 5.63 -2.79
N VAL A 57 -4.31 4.49 -3.14
CA VAL A 57 -3.20 3.94 -2.35
C VAL A 57 -1.99 4.86 -2.47
N ASP A 58 -1.40 5.20 -1.33
CA ASP A 58 -0.11 5.87 -1.30
C ASP A 58 1.01 4.87 -1.64
N VAL A 59 1.23 4.66 -2.93
CA VAL A 59 2.22 3.72 -3.47
C VAL A 59 3.66 4.11 -3.15
N SER A 60 3.92 5.35 -2.70
CA SER A 60 5.27 5.75 -2.24
C SER A 60 5.70 5.00 -0.98
N LYS A 61 4.73 4.48 -0.22
CA LYS A 61 4.96 3.68 1.00
C LYS A 61 5.14 2.19 0.75
N MET A 62 5.03 1.75 -0.51
CA MET A 62 5.10 0.35 -0.90
C MET A 62 6.13 0.16 -2.02
N ASP A 63 7.12 -0.69 -1.80
CA ASP A 63 8.11 -1.02 -2.83
C ASP A 63 7.42 -1.57 -4.09
N ARG A 64 7.84 -1.09 -5.26
CA ARG A 64 7.31 -1.47 -6.57
C ARG A 64 7.30 -2.98 -6.80
N ARG A 65 8.23 -3.73 -6.22
CA ARG A 65 8.28 -5.20 -6.36
C ARG A 65 7.03 -5.89 -5.79
N TYR A 66 6.36 -5.25 -4.83
CA TYR A 66 5.16 -5.74 -4.16
C TYR A 66 3.85 -5.28 -4.81
N TRP A 67 3.92 -4.48 -5.87
CA TRP A 67 2.74 -4.10 -6.63
C TRP A 67 2.13 -5.34 -7.28
N ARG A 68 0.80 -5.43 -7.26
CA ARG A 68 0.09 -6.55 -7.88
C ARG A 68 0.40 -6.62 -9.38
N THR A 69 0.69 -7.83 -9.84
CA THR A 69 1.05 -8.09 -11.24
C THR A 69 0.72 -9.52 -11.60
N ASP A 70 0.37 -9.78 -12.86
CA ASP A 70 0.32 -11.14 -13.38
C ASP A 70 1.75 -11.61 -13.71
N VAL A 71 2.03 -12.87 -13.39
CA VAL A 71 3.34 -13.50 -13.59
C VAL A 71 3.19 -14.90 -14.17
N ASP A 72 4.24 -15.37 -14.83
CA ASP A 72 4.41 -16.80 -15.06
C ASP A 72 4.66 -17.49 -13.73
N TYR A 73 3.97 -18.60 -13.52
CA TYR A 73 3.93 -19.31 -12.25
C TYR A 73 3.72 -20.80 -12.50
N ALA A 74 4.82 -21.50 -12.77
CA ALA A 74 4.82 -22.95 -12.87
C ALA A 74 4.55 -23.55 -11.49
N THR A 75 3.41 -24.21 -11.34
CA THR A 75 2.98 -24.79 -10.07
C THR A 75 2.19 -26.08 -10.29
N ARG A 76 2.21 -26.95 -9.28
CA ARG A 76 1.34 -28.15 -9.21
C ARG A 76 -0.06 -27.83 -8.69
N HIS A 77 -0.27 -26.63 -8.15
CA HIS A 77 -1.56 -26.23 -7.62
C HIS A 77 -2.54 -25.93 -8.76
N ARG A 78 -3.80 -26.34 -8.59
CA ARG A 78 -4.84 -26.09 -9.58
C ARG A 78 -5.23 -24.60 -9.62
N PRO A 79 -5.74 -24.09 -10.77
CA PRO A 79 -6.33 -22.75 -10.85
C PRO A 79 -7.38 -22.50 -9.75
N GLY A 80 -7.41 -21.28 -9.22
CA GLY A 80 -8.24 -20.88 -8.08
C GLY A 80 -7.63 -21.16 -6.70
N THR A 81 -6.44 -21.78 -6.65
CA THR A 81 -5.67 -21.96 -5.40
C THR A 81 -4.99 -20.65 -5.01
N ILE A 82 -5.00 -20.34 -3.73
CA ILE A 82 -4.19 -19.27 -3.13
C ILE A 82 -2.91 -19.90 -2.58
N VAL A 83 -1.76 -19.35 -2.93
CA VAL A 83 -0.47 -19.74 -2.34
C VAL A 83 0.12 -18.52 -1.64
N VAL A 84 0.33 -18.61 -0.33
CA VAL A 84 0.97 -17.56 0.46
C VAL A 84 2.41 -17.96 0.70
N ASP A 85 3.33 -17.19 0.13
CA ASP A 85 4.77 -17.32 0.32
C ASP A 85 5.20 -16.28 1.36
N THR A 86 5.15 -16.69 2.64
CA THR A 86 5.47 -15.78 3.75
C THR A 86 6.92 -15.30 3.76
N PRO A 87 7.97 -16.11 3.46
CA PRO A 87 9.34 -15.60 3.44
C PRO A 87 9.57 -14.53 2.35
N ASN A 88 9.00 -14.71 1.16
CA ASN A 88 9.13 -13.70 0.09
C ASN A 88 8.09 -12.57 0.15
N ARG A 89 7.10 -12.71 1.04
CA ARG A 89 6.02 -11.73 1.26
C ARG A 89 5.18 -11.49 0.01
N TYR A 90 4.83 -12.61 -0.63
CA TYR A 90 3.91 -12.64 -1.76
C TYR A 90 2.72 -13.56 -1.48
N LEU A 91 1.60 -13.23 -2.11
CA LEU A 91 0.46 -14.13 -2.29
C LEU A 91 0.24 -14.31 -3.78
N TYR A 92 -0.03 -15.53 -4.19
CA TYR A 92 -0.33 -15.90 -5.57
C TYR A 92 -1.75 -16.46 -5.66
N HIS A 93 -2.56 -15.91 -6.56
CA HIS A 93 -3.81 -16.51 -6.98
C HIS A 93 -3.57 -17.24 -8.31
N VAL A 94 -3.59 -18.57 -8.27
CA VAL A 94 -3.22 -19.41 -9.41
C VAL A 94 -4.27 -19.29 -10.51
N LYS A 95 -3.82 -18.97 -11.73
CA LYS A 95 -4.63 -18.87 -12.95
C LYS A 95 -4.37 -20.08 -13.85
N GLN A 96 -5.15 -20.19 -14.92
CA GLN A 96 -4.89 -21.17 -15.98
C GLN A 96 -3.63 -20.82 -16.77
N GLY A 97 -3.09 -21.79 -17.51
CA GLY A 97 -1.97 -21.58 -18.42
C GLY A 97 -0.62 -21.35 -17.76
N GLY A 98 -0.42 -21.86 -16.53
CA GLY A 98 0.86 -21.70 -15.82
C GLY A 98 1.12 -20.26 -15.37
N ARG A 99 0.07 -19.51 -15.04
CA ARG A 99 0.14 -18.11 -14.61
C ARG A 99 -0.46 -17.93 -13.21
N ALA A 100 -0.16 -16.81 -12.58
CA ALA A 100 -0.82 -16.37 -11.36
C ALA A 100 -0.92 -14.84 -11.31
N THR A 101 -1.92 -14.32 -10.59
CA THR A 101 -1.84 -12.95 -10.09
C THR A 101 -1.04 -12.97 -8.80
N ARG A 102 0.08 -12.25 -8.76
CA ARG A 102 0.91 -12.04 -7.58
C ARG A 102 0.51 -10.74 -6.89
N TYR A 103 0.46 -10.77 -5.58
CA TYR A 103 0.20 -9.63 -4.70
C TYR A 103 1.33 -9.52 -3.68
N GLY A 104 1.74 -8.31 -3.33
CA GLY A 104 2.55 -8.09 -2.14
C GLY A 104 1.72 -8.22 -0.88
N VAL A 105 2.32 -8.78 0.18
CA VAL A 105 1.63 -8.93 1.47
C VAL A 105 2.45 -8.43 2.65
N GLY A 106 1.76 -7.97 3.69
CA GLY A 106 2.30 -7.90 5.05
C GLY A 106 2.03 -9.21 5.79
N VAL A 107 2.99 -9.68 6.58
CA VAL A 107 2.90 -10.95 7.32
C VAL A 107 2.96 -10.76 8.83
N GLY A 108 2.54 -11.79 9.57
CA GLY A 108 2.61 -11.86 11.03
C GLY A 108 4.03 -11.71 11.57
N ARG A 109 4.13 -11.08 12.74
CA ARG A 109 5.30 -11.17 13.62
C ARG A 109 5.41 -12.59 14.21
N GLN A 110 6.62 -12.92 14.67
CA GLN A 110 6.94 -14.19 15.33
C GLN A 110 5.88 -14.59 16.38
N GLY A 111 5.48 -15.87 16.36
CA GLY A 111 4.62 -16.49 17.39
C GLY A 111 3.11 -16.47 17.13
N PHE A 112 2.64 -15.93 16.00
CA PHE A 112 1.19 -15.84 15.69
C PHE A 112 0.81 -16.40 14.31
N SER A 113 1.72 -17.10 13.64
CA SER A 113 1.52 -17.58 12.27
C SER A 113 1.04 -19.03 12.24
N TRP A 114 -0.09 -19.27 11.57
CA TRP A 114 -0.49 -20.59 11.10
C TRP A 114 0.08 -20.85 9.70
N ALA A 115 0.41 -22.11 9.38
CA ALA A 115 0.86 -22.51 8.05
C ALA A 115 0.34 -23.89 7.65
N GLY A 116 0.42 -24.21 6.36
CA GLY A 116 -0.05 -25.48 5.80
C GLY A 116 -1.21 -25.32 4.82
N ALA A 117 -1.89 -26.44 4.54
CA ALA A 117 -3.00 -26.49 3.60
C ALA A 117 -4.35 -26.36 4.32
N ALA A 118 -5.22 -25.52 3.75
CA ALA A 118 -6.56 -25.23 4.26
C ALA A 118 -7.49 -24.79 3.12
N ILE A 119 -8.67 -24.28 3.48
CA ILE A 119 -9.62 -23.69 2.54
C ILE A 119 -10.02 -22.27 2.98
N VAL A 120 -10.37 -21.44 2.01
CA VAL A 120 -11.16 -20.23 2.24
C VAL A 120 -12.59 -20.68 2.51
N ALA A 121 -13.02 -20.73 3.77
CA ALA A 121 -14.35 -21.22 4.13
C ALA A 121 -15.45 -20.26 3.66
N TYR A 122 -15.22 -18.97 3.89
CA TYR A 122 -16.10 -17.90 3.45
C TYR A 122 -15.34 -16.58 3.34
N LYS A 123 -15.96 -15.64 2.65
CA LYS A 123 -15.47 -14.27 2.50
C LYS A 123 -16.49 -13.25 3.01
N ARG A 124 -15.99 -12.07 3.40
CA ARG A 124 -16.81 -10.96 3.90
C ARG A 124 -16.37 -9.65 3.29
N GLU A 125 -17.38 -8.86 2.94
CA GLU A 125 -17.20 -7.45 2.63
C GLU A 125 -17.34 -6.61 3.89
N TRP A 126 -16.43 -5.65 4.06
CA TRP A 126 -16.42 -4.73 5.19
C TRP A 126 -16.67 -5.47 6.52
N PRO A 127 -15.77 -6.39 6.90
CA PRO A 127 -15.96 -7.21 8.09
C PRO A 127 -15.88 -6.39 9.36
N ARG A 128 -16.64 -6.81 10.37
CA ARG A 128 -16.39 -6.40 11.76
C ARG A 128 -15.06 -6.98 12.22
N TRP A 129 -14.26 -6.19 12.91
CA TRP A 129 -13.01 -6.65 13.51
C TRP A 129 -13.21 -6.89 15.00
N THR A 130 -12.73 -8.04 15.46
CA THR A 130 -12.71 -8.35 16.88
C THR A 130 -11.32 -8.84 17.25
N PRO A 131 -10.55 -8.09 18.06
CA PRO A 131 -9.25 -8.53 18.54
C PRO A 131 -9.42 -9.78 19.42
N PRO A 132 -8.49 -10.75 19.35
CA PRO A 132 -8.44 -11.86 20.30
C PRO A 132 -8.25 -11.35 21.74
N ASP A 133 -8.78 -12.07 22.72
CA ASP A 133 -8.71 -11.67 24.14
C ASP A 133 -7.27 -11.48 24.62
N GLU A 134 -6.34 -12.32 24.16
CA GLU A 134 -4.91 -12.16 24.45
C GLU A 134 -4.33 -10.84 23.94
N MET A 135 -4.83 -10.34 22.79
CA MET A 135 -4.41 -9.04 22.26
C MET A 135 -4.95 -7.91 23.15
N VAL A 136 -6.19 -8.02 23.61
CA VAL A 136 -6.83 -7.04 24.51
C VAL A 136 -6.12 -7.02 25.87
N ALA A 137 -5.77 -8.18 26.42
CA ALA A 137 -5.01 -8.28 27.67
C ALA A 137 -3.65 -7.56 27.60
N ARG A 138 -2.96 -7.65 26.45
CA ARG A 138 -1.69 -6.92 26.22
C ARG A 138 -1.89 -5.44 25.90
N GLN A 139 -3.03 -5.07 25.33
CA GLN A 139 -3.36 -3.70 24.91
C GLN A 139 -4.75 -3.31 25.41
N PRO A 140 -4.88 -2.91 26.69
CA PRO A 140 -6.18 -2.61 27.31
C PRO A 140 -6.99 -1.52 26.59
N ALA A 141 -6.33 -0.65 25.82
CA ALA A 141 -7.00 0.33 24.96
C ALA A 141 -7.89 -0.28 23.87
N LEU A 142 -7.75 -1.59 23.59
CA LEU A 142 -8.60 -2.33 22.66
C LEU A 142 -9.87 -2.88 23.32
N GLU A 143 -10.04 -2.76 24.64
CA GLU A 143 -11.21 -3.28 25.35
C GLU A 143 -12.55 -2.82 24.76
N PRO A 144 -12.74 -1.55 24.34
CA PRO A 144 -13.99 -1.12 23.69
C PRO A 144 -14.33 -1.89 22.40
N TYR A 145 -13.35 -2.57 21.79
CA TYR A 145 -13.51 -3.38 20.60
C TYR A 145 -13.48 -4.88 20.88
N SER A 146 -13.42 -5.32 22.14
CA SER A 146 -13.37 -6.74 22.51
C SER A 146 -14.61 -7.51 22.02
N ILE A 147 -14.54 -8.85 22.05
CA ILE A 147 -15.69 -9.72 21.73
C ILE A 147 -16.89 -9.35 22.61
N ALA A 148 -16.66 -9.13 23.91
CA ALA A 148 -17.68 -8.76 24.87
C ALA A 148 -18.36 -7.42 24.56
N ASN A 149 -17.63 -6.48 23.95
CA ASN A 149 -18.13 -5.16 23.56
C ASN A 149 -18.60 -5.10 22.09
N GLY A 150 -18.69 -6.25 21.41
CA GLY A 150 -19.32 -6.35 20.09
C GLY A 150 -18.42 -6.02 18.91
N GLY A 151 -17.10 -5.81 19.10
CA GLY A 151 -16.16 -5.58 18.01
C GLY A 151 -16.12 -4.14 17.47
N MET A 152 -15.09 -3.84 16.68
CA MET A 152 -15.02 -2.61 15.89
C MET A 152 -15.87 -2.75 14.62
N ASP A 153 -16.77 -1.80 14.42
CA ASP A 153 -17.61 -1.74 13.23
C ASP A 153 -16.80 -1.60 11.92
N PRO A 154 -17.41 -1.94 10.78
CA PRO A 154 -16.77 -1.78 9.49
C PRO A 154 -16.46 -0.31 9.16
N GLY A 155 -15.34 -0.05 8.50
CA GLY A 155 -15.00 1.28 8.02
C GLY A 155 -13.53 1.45 7.67
N LEU A 156 -13.13 2.65 7.25
CA LEU A 156 -11.77 2.94 6.77
C LEU A 156 -10.68 2.76 7.83
N LYS A 157 -11.04 2.86 9.11
CA LYS A 157 -10.12 2.66 10.24
C LYS A 157 -10.06 1.21 10.73
N ASN A 158 -10.90 0.33 10.18
CA ASN A 158 -10.98 -1.06 10.59
C ASN A 158 -9.69 -1.82 10.19
N PRO A 159 -9.01 -2.51 11.12
CA PRO A 159 -7.77 -3.23 10.83
C PRO A 159 -7.88 -4.37 9.82
N LEU A 160 -9.09 -4.90 9.60
CA LEU A 160 -9.36 -5.92 8.57
C LEU A 160 -9.59 -5.32 7.17
N GLY A 161 -9.69 -3.99 7.08
CA GLY A 161 -9.88 -3.28 5.82
C GLY A 161 -11.19 -3.63 5.11
N ALA A 162 -11.15 -3.51 3.78
CA ALA A 162 -12.36 -3.55 2.95
C ALA A 162 -12.95 -4.95 2.75
N ARG A 163 -12.13 -6.00 2.82
CA ARG A 163 -12.52 -7.40 2.58
C ARG A 163 -11.68 -8.33 3.47
N ALA A 164 -12.23 -9.50 3.80
CA ALA A 164 -11.48 -10.57 4.47
C ALA A 164 -11.90 -11.96 3.97
N LEU A 165 -10.91 -12.86 3.90
CA LEU A 165 -11.06 -14.29 3.65
C LEU A 165 -10.80 -15.04 4.95
N TYR A 166 -11.71 -15.95 5.32
CA TYR A 166 -11.68 -16.70 6.57
C TYR A 166 -11.19 -18.11 6.31
N ILE A 167 -10.08 -18.49 6.93
CA ILE A 167 -9.38 -19.73 6.62
C ILE A 167 -9.76 -20.81 7.61
N HIS A 168 -10.24 -21.95 7.11
CA HIS A 168 -10.59 -23.11 7.91
C HIS A 168 -9.77 -24.33 7.51
N GLN A 169 -9.41 -25.14 8.50
CA GLN A 169 -8.74 -26.42 8.32
C GLN A 169 -9.53 -27.50 9.05
N GLY A 170 -9.83 -28.61 8.36
CA GLY A 170 -10.62 -29.71 8.95
C GLY A 170 -12.00 -29.29 9.47
N GLY A 171 -12.63 -28.30 8.83
CA GLY A 171 -13.93 -27.76 9.26
C GLY A 171 -13.88 -26.74 10.41
N LYS A 172 -12.70 -26.49 10.99
CA LYS A 172 -12.51 -25.56 12.10
C LYS A 172 -11.88 -24.25 11.64
N ASP A 173 -12.27 -23.16 12.29
CA ASP A 173 -11.67 -21.85 12.08
C ASP A 173 -10.23 -21.82 12.60
N THR A 174 -9.28 -21.42 11.77
CA THR A 174 -7.86 -21.30 12.13
C THR A 174 -7.52 -19.99 12.83
N LEU A 175 -8.48 -19.05 12.92
CA LEU A 175 -8.29 -17.64 13.26
C LEU A 175 -7.38 -16.87 12.29
N TYR A 176 -6.77 -17.54 11.30
CA TYR A 176 -5.97 -16.95 10.25
C TYR A 176 -6.85 -16.32 9.18
N ARG A 177 -6.44 -15.14 8.71
CA ARG A 177 -7.17 -14.35 7.72
C ARG A 177 -6.24 -13.86 6.62
N VAL A 178 -6.79 -13.75 5.42
CA VAL A 178 -6.23 -12.91 4.36
C VAL A 178 -7.16 -11.70 4.23
N HIS A 179 -6.68 -10.50 4.52
CA HIS A 179 -7.54 -9.34 4.68
C HIS A 179 -6.91 -8.05 4.15
N GLY A 180 -7.75 -7.01 4.02
CA GLY A 180 -7.32 -5.67 3.63
C GLY A 180 -6.64 -4.91 4.75
N SER A 181 -6.02 -3.80 4.40
CA SER A 181 -5.44 -2.87 5.36
C SER A 181 -5.38 -1.48 4.76
N PRO A 182 -5.66 -0.43 5.55
CA PRO A 182 -5.37 0.95 5.14
C PRO A 182 -3.85 1.26 5.19
N GLU A 183 -3.03 0.37 5.78
CA GLU A 183 -1.61 0.60 6.04
C GLU A 183 -0.74 0.07 4.90
N ALA A 184 -0.68 0.80 3.79
CA ALA A 184 0.17 0.42 2.64
C ALA A 184 1.65 0.21 3.02
N TRP A 185 2.15 0.94 4.02
CA TRP A 185 3.52 0.81 4.53
C TRP A 185 3.83 -0.56 5.16
N SER A 186 2.81 -1.35 5.50
CA SER A 186 2.94 -2.68 6.09
C SER A 186 3.25 -3.78 5.06
N ILE A 187 3.00 -3.51 3.78
CA ILE A 187 3.24 -4.47 2.70
C ILE A 187 4.74 -4.70 2.54
N GLY A 188 5.13 -5.98 2.45
CA GLY A 188 6.54 -6.34 2.37
C GLY A 188 7.26 -6.34 3.72
N LYS A 189 6.53 -6.32 4.85
CA LYS A 189 7.08 -6.36 6.22
C LYS A 189 6.42 -7.42 7.10
N ALA A 190 7.10 -7.82 8.17
CA ALA A 190 6.59 -8.69 9.23
C ALA A 190 6.12 -7.87 10.44
N VAL A 191 4.93 -7.28 10.33
CA VAL A 191 4.38 -6.32 11.32
C VAL A 191 2.96 -6.64 11.78
N SER A 192 2.33 -7.68 11.22
CA SER A 192 0.96 -8.07 11.60
C SER A 192 0.96 -8.93 12.87
N SER A 193 -0.22 -9.17 13.44
CA SER A 193 -0.42 -10.05 14.60
C SER A 193 -0.73 -11.50 14.20
N GLY A 194 -0.35 -11.95 12.99
CA GLY A 194 -0.47 -13.35 12.56
C GLY A 194 -1.12 -13.56 11.20
N CYS A 195 -1.99 -12.64 10.77
CA CYS A 195 -2.71 -12.71 9.50
C CYS A 195 -1.95 -12.11 8.31
N ILE A 196 -2.49 -12.29 7.10
CA ILE A 196 -1.96 -11.73 5.85
C ILE A 196 -2.69 -10.44 5.50
N ARG A 197 -1.92 -9.37 5.31
CA ARG A 197 -2.42 -8.04 4.96
C ARG A 197 -2.14 -7.73 3.49
N LEU A 198 -3.16 -7.29 2.78
CA LEU A 198 -3.07 -6.65 1.47
C LEU A 198 -3.56 -5.21 1.58
N VAL A 199 -3.16 -4.34 0.64
CA VAL A 199 -3.87 -3.05 0.50
C VAL A 199 -5.31 -3.29 0.09
N ASN A 200 -6.22 -2.38 0.43
CA ASN A 200 -7.65 -2.56 0.22
C ASN A 200 -8.01 -2.89 -1.25
N GLN A 201 -7.39 -2.21 -2.22
CA GLN A 201 -7.58 -2.43 -3.65
C GLN A 201 -7.16 -3.84 -4.10
N ASP A 202 -6.13 -4.41 -3.45
CA ASP A 202 -5.64 -5.75 -3.76
C ASP A 202 -6.50 -6.84 -3.14
N ILE A 203 -6.98 -6.66 -1.90
CA ILE A 203 -7.92 -7.62 -1.32
C ILE A 203 -9.28 -7.57 -2.01
N ILE A 204 -9.75 -6.40 -2.48
CA ILE A 204 -11.00 -6.30 -3.24
C ILE A 204 -10.90 -7.10 -4.53
N HIS A 205 -9.79 -6.95 -5.25
CA HIS A 205 -9.52 -7.74 -6.44
C HIS A 205 -9.45 -9.24 -6.13
N LEU A 206 -8.64 -9.66 -5.16
CA LEU A 206 -8.53 -11.07 -4.78
C LEU A 206 -9.89 -11.65 -4.33
N HIS A 207 -10.67 -10.89 -3.56
CA HIS A 207 -11.98 -11.30 -3.07
C HIS A 207 -12.98 -11.56 -4.20
N ALA A 208 -12.93 -10.79 -5.29
CA ALA A 208 -13.77 -11.01 -6.47
C ALA A 208 -13.41 -12.32 -7.20
N GLU A 209 -12.12 -12.65 -7.24
CA GLU A 209 -11.59 -13.81 -7.97
C GLU A 209 -11.72 -15.13 -7.20
N VAL A 210 -11.69 -15.07 -5.86
CA VAL A 210 -11.72 -16.24 -4.97
C VAL A 210 -13.15 -16.67 -4.66
N ARG A 211 -13.37 -17.98 -4.56
CA ARG A 211 -14.66 -18.58 -4.18
C ARG A 211 -14.56 -19.22 -2.81
N ASP A 212 -15.72 -19.37 -2.16
CA ASP A 212 -15.82 -20.20 -0.97
C ASP A 212 -15.42 -21.64 -1.33
N GLY A 213 -14.64 -22.28 -0.47
CA GLY A 213 -14.01 -23.58 -0.72
C GLY A 213 -12.71 -23.53 -1.56
N SER A 214 -12.26 -22.35 -2.01
CA SER A 214 -10.97 -22.22 -2.70
C SER A 214 -9.84 -22.74 -1.80
N PRO A 215 -8.90 -23.56 -2.32
CA PRO A 215 -7.75 -24.00 -1.55
C PRO A 215 -6.83 -22.85 -1.21
N ILE A 216 -6.22 -22.91 -0.04
CA ILE A 216 -5.11 -22.06 0.34
C ILE A 216 -3.96 -22.91 0.88
N VAL A 217 -2.75 -22.57 0.47
CA VAL A 217 -1.51 -23.15 1.02
C VAL A 217 -0.65 -22.01 1.53
N VAL A 218 -0.30 -22.06 2.81
CA VAL A 218 0.59 -21.09 3.44
C VAL A 218 1.94 -21.75 3.66
N ILE A 219 2.95 -21.21 2.99
CA ILE A 219 4.35 -21.64 3.10
C ILE A 219 4.97 -20.83 4.23
N PRO A 220 5.39 -21.47 5.34
CA PRO A 220 6.01 -20.76 6.45
C PRO A 220 7.41 -20.30 6.07
N ASP A 221 7.85 -19.21 6.70
CA ASP A 221 9.25 -18.82 6.68
C ASP A 221 10.03 -19.84 7.51
N PRO A 222 11.08 -20.50 6.97
CA PRO A 222 11.85 -21.52 7.69
C PRO A 222 12.44 -21.02 9.02
N SER A 223 12.75 -19.72 9.10
CA SER A 223 13.23 -19.10 10.35
C SER A 223 12.14 -19.03 11.44
N MET A 224 10.89 -19.34 11.09
CA MET A 224 9.69 -19.24 11.90
C MET A 224 9.02 -20.61 12.13
N GLU A 225 9.60 -21.69 11.60
CA GLU A 225 8.97 -23.03 11.60
C GLU A 225 8.72 -23.56 13.03
N HIS A 226 9.59 -23.21 13.97
CA HIS A 226 9.45 -23.54 15.41
C HIS A 226 8.30 -22.79 16.12
N LEU A 227 7.59 -21.89 15.43
CA LEU A 227 6.55 -21.00 16.00
C LEU A 227 5.16 -21.25 15.39
N LEU A 228 5.02 -22.31 14.60
CA LEU A 228 3.73 -22.70 14.05
C LEU A 228 2.85 -23.27 15.15
N VAL A 229 1.66 -22.69 15.30
CA VAL A 229 0.62 -23.24 16.17
C VAL A 229 -0.17 -24.25 15.34
N GLY A 230 -0.07 -25.53 15.74
CA GLY A 230 -0.75 -26.66 15.09
C GLY A 230 -2.24 -26.71 15.36
#